data_AF-A0A849FI68-F1
#
_entry.id   AF-A0A849FI68-F1
#
_cell.length_a   1.000
_cell.length_b   1.000
_cell.length_c   1.000
_cell.angle_alpha   90.00
_cell.angle_beta   90.00
_cell.angle_gamma   90.00
#
_symmetry.space_group_name_H-M   'P 1'
#
loop_
_entity.id
_entity.type
_entity.pdbx_description
1 polymer ?
#
loop_
_entity_poly.entity_id
_entity_poly.type
_entity_poly.pdbx_seq_one_letter_code
_entity_poly.pdbx_strand_id
1 'polypeptide(L)'
;MSNTIYLEYTFTVTPLQPGADILIAELGEAGFESFVEHATGIQAYIQKKDSFSGLLDDVEVLRNTHFTIEYVHKKIAEENWNATWEQNFNPIKVDDQCEVRAPFHEKSNVAYDIVIEPKMSFGTGHHETTHMMLQFILDTDFEGKSVLDMGSGTGVLAILAEMKGAKSVDAIDIDNWCYMNAKENV
;
A
#
# COMPACT_ATOMS: atom_id res chain seq x y z
N MET A 1 -1.20 -14.60 -12.88
CA MET A 1 -0.46 -13.85 -11.85
C MET A 1 0.51 -14.84 -11.22
N SER A 2 1.82 -14.57 -11.30
CA SER A 2 2.82 -15.42 -10.65
C SER A 2 2.83 -15.10 -9.15
N ASN A 3 2.40 -16.04 -8.30
CA ASN A 3 2.52 -15.88 -6.85
C ASN A 3 4.00 -15.69 -6.50
N THR A 4 4.35 -14.49 -6.07
CA THR A 4 5.74 -14.14 -5.75
C THR A 4 5.97 -14.53 -4.30
N ILE A 5 6.67 -15.65 -4.09
CA ILE A 5 7.01 -16.14 -2.74
C ILE A 5 8.26 -15.42 -2.29
N TYR A 6 8.27 -14.88 -1.07
CA TYR A 6 9.46 -14.27 -0.46
C TYR A 6 10.06 -15.19 0.61
N LEU A 7 11.35 -15.01 0.86
CA LEU A 7 12.04 -15.53 2.02
C LEU A 7 12.37 -14.36 2.94
N GLU A 8 11.97 -14.49 4.20
CA GLU A 8 12.41 -13.59 5.27
C GLU A 8 13.59 -14.24 5.98
N TYR A 9 14.70 -13.51 6.06
CA TYR A 9 15.86 -13.85 6.87
C TYR A 9 15.89 -12.93 8.08
N THR A 10 16.03 -13.49 9.28
CA THR A 10 16.20 -12.74 10.52
C THR A 10 17.63 -12.96 11.00
N PHE A 11 18.43 -11.91 11.00
CA PHE A 11 19.80 -11.88 11.45
C PHE A 11 19.90 -11.26 12.84
N THR A 12 20.62 -11.92 13.75
CA THR A 12 21.02 -11.37 15.05
C THR A 12 22.50 -11.02 14.97
N VAL A 13 22.87 -9.79 15.32
CA VAL A 13 24.20 -9.22 15.07
C VAL A 13 24.81 -8.71 16.38
N THR A 14 26.04 -9.11 16.70
CA THR A 14 26.79 -8.63 17.88
C THR A 14 28.26 -8.39 17.57
N PRO A 15 28.82 -7.20 17.84
CA PRO A 15 28.13 -5.97 18.24
C PRO A 15 27.20 -5.48 17.11
N LEU A 16 26.05 -4.89 17.49
CA LEU A 16 25.03 -4.46 16.52
C LEU A 16 25.60 -3.47 15.50
N GLN A 17 26.36 -2.49 15.96
CA GLN A 17 27.00 -1.50 15.10
C GLN A 17 28.53 -1.59 15.20
N PRO A 18 29.27 -1.50 14.08
CA PRO A 18 28.79 -1.25 12.70
C PRO A 18 28.28 -2.51 11.95
N GLY A 19 28.10 -3.64 12.63
CA GLY A 19 27.84 -4.93 11.97
C GLY A 19 26.56 -4.98 11.14
N ALA A 20 25.48 -4.35 11.60
CA ALA A 20 24.20 -4.29 10.89
C ALA A 20 24.31 -3.49 9.60
N ASP A 21 25.00 -2.34 9.62
CA ASP A 21 25.18 -1.48 8.45
C ASP A 21 25.96 -2.21 7.34
N ILE A 22 27.04 -2.91 7.71
CA ILE A 22 27.84 -3.70 6.77
C ILE A 22 27.00 -4.86 6.20
N LEU A 23 26.25 -5.54 7.06
CA LEU A 23 25.40 -6.66 6.65
C LEU A 23 24.30 -6.21 5.68
N ILE A 24 23.65 -5.07 5.91
CA ILE A 24 22.64 -4.52 4.98
C ILE A 24 23.27 -4.25 3.62
N ALA A 25 24.46 -3.63 3.58
CA ALA A 25 25.14 -3.32 2.33
C ALA A 25 25.46 -4.57 1.51
N GLU A 26 26.07 -5.58 2.13
CA GLU A 26 26.44 -6.83 1.45
C GLU A 26 25.22 -7.67 1.04
N LEU A 27 24.17 -7.73 1.87
CA LEU A 27 22.94 -8.42 1.51
C LEU A 27 22.22 -7.74 0.33
N GLY A 28 22.29 -6.40 0.24
CA GLY A 28 21.76 -5.66 -0.91
C GLY A 28 22.44 -6.09 -2.22
N GLU A 29 23.76 -6.26 -2.22
CA GLU A 29 24.51 -6.78 -3.36
C GLU A 29 24.18 -8.25 -3.67
N ALA A 30 23.90 -9.05 -2.63
CA ALA A 30 23.46 -10.43 -2.78
C ALA A 30 22.02 -10.58 -3.31
N GLY A 31 21.26 -9.48 -3.47
CA GLY A 31 19.92 -9.48 -4.08
C GLY A 31 18.75 -9.39 -3.09
N PHE A 32 19.00 -9.02 -1.83
CA PHE A 32 17.91 -8.67 -0.91
C PHE A 32 17.33 -7.29 -1.25
N GLU A 33 16.02 -7.14 -1.15
CA GLU A 33 15.27 -5.97 -1.66
C GLU A 33 14.83 -5.00 -0.56
N SER A 34 14.68 -5.49 0.67
CA SER A 34 14.15 -4.72 1.79
C SER A 34 14.73 -5.18 3.11
N PHE A 35 14.87 -4.23 4.04
CA PHE A 35 15.49 -4.42 5.35
C PHE A 35 14.67 -3.74 6.43
N VAL A 36 14.57 -4.38 7.60
CA VAL A 36 13.99 -3.78 8.80
C VAL A 36 14.95 -4.00 9.96
N GLU A 37 15.44 -2.89 10.54
CA GLU A 37 16.31 -2.95 11.71
C GLU A 37 15.50 -3.15 13.00
N HIS A 38 16.06 -3.92 13.92
CA HIS A 38 15.53 -4.15 15.26
C HIS A 38 16.64 -4.06 16.30
N ALA A 39 16.27 -4.11 17.58
CA ALA A 39 17.20 -3.90 18.70
C ALA A 39 18.42 -4.85 18.75
N THR A 40 18.35 -5.99 18.06
CA THR A 40 19.39 -7.05 18.10
C THR A 40 19.93 -7.44 16.73
N GLY A 41 19.50 -6.78 15.64
CA GLY A 41 19.93 -7.13 14.28
C GLY A 41 18.96 -6.63 13.22
N ILE A 42 18.78 -7.40 12.14
CA ILE A 42 17.98 -6.99 10.98
C ILE A 42 17.10 -8.13 10.46
N GLN A 43 15.97 -7.77 9.86
CA GLN A 43 15.24 -8.64 8.93
C GLN A 43 15.55 -8.23 7.50
N ALA A 44 15.71 -9.20 6.61
CA ALA A 44 15.98 -8.97 5.20
C ALA A 44 15.07 -9.86 4.32
N TYR A 45 14.61 -9.31 3.20
CA TYR A 45 13.64 -9.96 2.31
C TYR A 45 14.21 -10.17 0.91
N ILE A 46 14.05 -11.38 0.37
CA ILE A 46 14.44 -11.74 -1.00
C ILE A 46 13.34 -12.57 -1.68
N GLN A 47 13.12 -12.37 -2.98
CA GLN A 47 12.21 -13.21 -3.74
C GLN A 47 12.76 -14.63 -3.86
N LYS A 48 11.92 -15.64 -3.66
CA LYS A 48 12.31 -17.06 -3.72
C LYS A 48 12.92 -17.45 -5.07
N LYS A 49 12.56 -16.76 -6.15
CA LYS A 49 13.13 -16.99 -7.49
C LYS A 49 14.61 -16.59 -7.58
N ASP A 50 15.01 -15.62 -6.76
CA ASP A 50 16.37 -15.05 -6.71
C ASP A 50 17.19 -15.66 -5.56
N SER A 51 16.57 -16.48 -4.70
CA SER A 51 17.26 -17.25 -3.67
C SER A 51 17.80 -18.57 -4.21
N PHE A 52 19.09 -18.82 -4.01
CA PHE A 52 19.80 -20.03 -4.41
C PHE A 52 20.75 -20.53 -3.30
N SER A 53 21.21 -21.77 -3.43
CA SER A 53 22.21 -22.33 -2.52
C SER A 53 23.55 -21.59 -2.67
N GLY A 54 24.01 -20.95 -1.61
CA GLY A 54 25.24 -20.14 -1.63
C GLY A 54 25.00 -18.63 -1.72
N LEU A 55 23.75 -18.17 -1.64
CA LEU A 55 23.39 -16.74 -1.60
C LEU A 55 24.21 -15.91 -0.59
N LEU A 56 24.55 -16.52 0.55
CA LEU A 56 25.29 -15.88 1.63
C LEU A 56 26.80 -16.16 1.58
N ASP A 57 27.29 -16.85 0.56
CA ASP A 57 28.71 -17.22 0.48
C ASP A 57 29.62 -16.02 0.23
N ASP A 58 29.09 -15.01 -0.46
CA ASP A 58 29.77 -13.75 -0.80
C ASP A 58 29.55 -12.65 0.25
N VAL A 59 28.78 -12.94 1.32
CA VAL A 59 28.55 -12.02 2.44
C VAL A 59 29.69 -12.18 3.45
N GLU A 60 30.76 -11.42 3.25
CA GLU A 60 32.01 -11.48 4.01
C GLU A 60 31.81 -11.20 5.51
N VAL A 61 30.88 -10.31 5.88
CA VAL A 61 30.66 -9.93 7.28
C VAL A 61 30.19 -11.12 8.12
N LEU A 62 29.54 -12.13 7.53
CA LEU A 62 29.13 -13.36 8.22
C LEU A 62 30.32 -14.22 8.68
N ARG A 63 31.49 -14.04 8.05
CA ARG A 63 32.72 -14.80 8.34
C ARG A 63 33.75 -13.97 9.11
N ASN A 64 33.45 -12.72 9.39
CA ASN A 64 34.34 -11.79 10.06
C ASN A 64 34.36 -12.05 11.58
N THR A 65 35.54 -12.24 12.16
CA THR A 65 35.69 -12.58 13.59
C THR A 65 35.38 -11.43 14.56
N HIS A 66 35.22 -10.20 14.05
CA HIS A 66 34.81 -9.04 14.85
C HIS A 66 33.30 -9.01 15.11
N PHE A 67 32.50 -9.80 14.39
CA PHE A 67 31.06 -9.87 14.53
C PHE A 67 30.60 -11.32 14.73
N THR A 68 29.65 -11.53 15.62
CA THR A 68 28.87 -12.76 15.73
C THR A 68 27.53 -12.51 15.06
N ILE A 69 27.28 -13.19 13.94
CA ILE A 69 26.03 -13.07 13.19
C ILE A 69 25.39 -14.44 13.07
N GLU A 70 24.19 -14.57 13.62
CA GLU A 70 23.36 -15.77 13.52
C GLU A 70 22.13 -15.43 12.69
N TYR A 71 21.63 -16.40 11.91
CA TYR A 71 20.42 -16.17 11.13
C TYR A 71 19.52 -17.40 11.08
N VAL A 72 18.24 -17.13 10.92
CA VAL A 72 17.21 -18.09 10.57
C VAL A 72 16.42 -17.53 9.40
N HIS A 73 15.83 -18.40 8.58
CA HIS A 73 14.97 -17.96 7.50
C HIS A 73 13.68 -18.76 7.47
N LYS A 74 12.61 -18.13 7.02
CA LYS A 74 11.31 -18.77 6.77
C LYS A 74 10.78 -18.35 5.42
N LYS A 75 9.97 -19.24 4.83
CA LYS A 75 9.14 -18.87 3.67
C LYS A 75 7.99 -18.04 4.22
N ILE A 76 7.86 -16.82 3.72
CA ILE A 76 6.64 -16.06 3.89
C ILE A 76 5.82 -16.29 2.62
N ALA A 77 4.61 -16.80 2.81
CA ALA A 77 3.62 -16.72 1.74
C ALA A 77 3.38 -15.24 1.46
N GLU A 78 2.93 -14.93 0.25
CA GLU A 78 2.30 -13.65 -0.02
C GLU A 78 1.10 -13.55 0.92
N GLU A 79 1.30 -12.94 2.09
CA GLU A 79 0.17 -12.43 2.86
C GLU A 79 -0.48 -11.41 1.94
N ASN A 80 -1.75 -11.62 1.64
CA ASN A 80 -2.53 -10.65 0.93
C ASN A 80 -2.75 -9.47 1.88
N TRP A 81 -1.72 -8.63 2.01
CA TRP A 81 -1.76 -7.42 2.81
C TRP A 81 -2.93 -6.53 2.35
N ASN A 82 -3.38 -6.64 1.09
CA ASN A 82 -4.63 -6.03 0.66
C ASN A 82 -5.81 -6.63 1.41
N ALA A 83 -5.97 -7.95 1.48
CA ALA A 83 -7.08 -8.55 2.21
C ALA A 83 -7.07 -8.17 3.71
N THR A 84 -5.89 -8.07 4.33
CA THR A 84 -5.77 -7.61 5.73
C THR A 84 -6.09 -6.12 5.87
N TRP A 85 -5.67 -5.28 4.92
CA TRP A 85 -5.99 -3.86 4.91
C TRP A 85 -7.47 -3.60 4.57
N GLU A 86 -8.03 -4.33 3.61
CA GLU A 86 -9.43 -4.37 3.22
C GLU A 86 -10.31 -4.69 4.43
N GLN A 87 -9.97 -5.71 5.22
CA GLN A 87 -10.70 -6.07 6.43
C GLN A 87 -10.65 -5.01 7.55
N ASN A 88 -9.67 -4.11 7.51
CA ASN A 88 -9.48 -3.05 8.52
C ASN A 88 -9.81 -1.66 7.97
N PHE A 89 -10.42 -1.56 6.78
CA PHE A 89 -10.88 -0.30 6.22
C PHE A 89 -12.00 0.27 7.10
N ASN A 90 -11.86 1.49 7.60
CA ASN A 90 -12.93 2.16 8.35
C ASN A 90 -13.68 3.14 7.42
N PRO A 91 -15.02 3.28 7.55
CA PRO A 91 -15.74 4.32 6.82
C PRO A 91 -15.21 5.71 7.16
N ILE A 92 -15.23 6.60 6.18
CA ILE A 92 -14.83 8.00 6.34
C ILE A 92 -16.03 8.88 6.17
N LYS A 93 -16.27 9.74 7.16
CA LYS A 93 -17.32 10.74 7.12
C LYS A 93 -16.73 12.11 6.87
N VAL A 94 -17.28 12.83 5.89
CA VAL A 94 -16.85 14.18 5.49
C VAL A 94 -18.02 15.15 5.69
N ASP A 95 -17.81 16.14 6.56
CA ASP A 95 -18.75 17.22 6.91
C ASP A 95 -20.19 16.77 7.25
N ASP A 96 -20.33 15.57 7.81
CA ASP A 96 -21.60 14.90 8.10
C ASP A 96 -22.55 14.72 6.89
N GLN A 97 -22.09 15.06 5.68
CA GLN A 97 -22.87 15.06 4.45
C GLN A 97 -22.49 13.90 3.52
N CYS A 98 -21.22 13.50 3.52
CA CYS A 98 -20.71 12.41 2.70
C CYS A 98 -20.11 11.31 3.57
N GLU A 99 -20.34 10.06 3.20
CA GLU A 99 -19.63 8.91 3.75
C GLU A 99 -19.02 8.10 2.61
N VAL A 100 -17.74 7.76 2.76
CA VAL A 100 -17.02 6.83 1.87
C VAL A 100 -16.82 5.54 2.65
N ARG A 101 -17.41 4.44 2.16
CA ARG A 101 -17.38 3.14 2.85
C ARG A 101 -17.13 1.98 1.91
N ALA A 102 -16.61 0.88 2.46
CA ALA A 102 -16.58 -0.39 1.74
C ALA A 102 -17.97 -1.08 1.71
N PRO A 103 -18.22 -2.00 0.76
CA PRO A 103 -19.53 -2.65 0.61
C PRO A 103 -20.00 -3.43 1.85
N PHE A 104 -19.06 -3.94 2.66
CA PHE A 104 -19.35 -4.70 3.87
C PHE A 104 -19.69 -3.82 5.09
N HIS A 105 -19.59 -2.49 4.98
CA HIS A 105 -20.04 -1.58 6.02
C HIS A 105 -21.54 -1.31 5.92
N GLU A 106 -22.18 -1.17 7.08
CA GLU A 106 -23.56 -0.72 7.16
C GLU A 106 -23.69 0.70 6.58
N LYS A 107 -24.79 0.94 5.87
CA LYS A 107 -25.10 2.24 5.29
C LYS A 107 -25.51 3.23 6.38
N SER A 108 -24.86 4.39 6.44
CA SER A 108 -25.28 5.49 7.29
C SER A 108 -26.33 6.40 6.62
N ASN A 109 -26.96 7.27 7.41
CA ASN A 109 -27.92 8.26 6.93
C ASN A 109 -27.21 9.59 6.59
N VAL A 110 -26.51 9.62 5.46
CA VAL A 110 -25.84 10.81 4.90
C VAL A 110 -26.45 11.19 3.54
N ALA A 111 -26.22 12.42 3.10
CA ALA A 111 -26.72 12.90 1.81
C ALA A 111 -26.03 12.21 0.62
N TYR A 112 -24.73 11.92 0.76
CA TYR A 112 -23.90 11.31 -0.25
C TYR A 112 -23.23 10.04 0.32
N ASP A 113 -23.72 8.86 -0.04
CA ASP A 113 -23.17 7.56 0.39
C ASP A 113 -22.38 6.95 -0.76
N ILE A 114 -21.05 7.01 -0.70
CA ILE A 114 -20.15 6.51 -1.72
C ILE A 114 -19.61 5.16 -1.28
N VAL A 115 -19.88 4.14 -2.09
CA VAL A 115 -19.34 2.79 -1.88
C VAL A 115 -18.13 2.61 -2.78
N ILE A 116 -16.98 2.28 -2.21
CA ILE A 116 -15.78 1.93 -2.96
C ILE A 116 -15.27 0.57 -2.51
N GLU A 117 -14.74 -0.22 -3.44
CA GLU A 117 -13.94 -1.39 -3.11
C GLU A 117 -12.57 -0.92 -2.62
N PRO A 118 -12.22 -1.13 -1.34
CA PRO A 118 -10.89 -0.81 -0.85
C PRO A 118 -9.89 -1.71 -1.58
N LYS A 119 -9.00 -1.13 -2.38
CA LYS A 119 -7.86 -1.85 -2.99
C LYS A 119 -6.60 -0.98 -2.87
N MET A 120 -5.47 -1.44 -3.41
CA MET A 120 -4.23 -0.66 -3.53
C MET A 120 -4.31 0.53 -4.51
N SER A 121 -5.50 1.12 -4.67
CA SER A 121 -5.68 2.37 -5.41
C SER A 121 -5.78 3.51 -4.41
N PHE A 122 -5.07 4.61 -4.68
CA PHE A 122 -5.18 5.80 -3.86
C PHE A 122 -6.60 6.41 -3.98
N GLY A 123 -7.03 7.19 -2.98
CA GLY A 123 -8.32 7.89 -3.04
C GLY A 123 -9.42 7.26 -2.19
N THR A 124 -9.09 6.50 -1.14
CA THR A 124 -10.15 6.01 -0.24
C THR A 124 -10.74 7.07 0.69
N GLY A 125 -10.11 8.25 0.77
CA GLY A 125 -10.49 9.34 1.68
C GLY A 125 -9.72 9.39 3.00
N HIS A 126 -8.89 8.36 3.30
CA HIS A 126 -8.12 8.31 4.57
C HIS A 126 -6.91 9.26 4.55
N HIS A 127 -6.44 9.59 3.34
CA HIS A 127 -5.41 10.59 3.15
C HIS A 127 -6.04 11.99 3.13
N GLU A 128 -5.41 12.94 3.80
CA GLU A 128 -5.92 14.30 4.03
C GLU A 128 -6.22 15.02 2.71
N THR A 129 -5.43 14.76 1.66
CA THR A 129 -5.66 15.37 0.34
C THR A 129 -6.99 14.93 -0.28
N THR A 130 -7.34 13.65 -0.19
CA THR A 130 -8.63 13.17 -0.69
C THR A 130 -9.76 13.73 0.16
N HIS A 131 -9.60 13.75 1.49
CA HIS A 131 -10.60 14.34 2.39
C HIS A 131 -10.88 15.81 2.07
N MET A 132 -9.85 16.63 1.91
CA MET A 132 -10.00 18.04 1.56
C MET A 132 -10.68 18.24 0.20
N MET A 133 -10.39 17.39 -0.79
CA MET A 133 -11.04 17.48 -2.10
C MET A 133 -12.52 17.05 -2.03
N LEU A 134 -12.87 16.07 -1.19
CA LEU A 134 -14.28 15.73 -0.92
C LEU A 134 -15.01 16.92 -0.29
N GLN A 135 -14.42 17.59 0.71
CA GLN A 135 -14.99 18.82 1.30
C GLN A 135 -15.17 19.92 0.25
N PHE A 136 -14.14 20.16 -0.58
CA PHE A 136 -14.22 21.14 -1.65
C PHE A 136 -15.36 20.84 -2.63
N ILE A 137 -15.55 19.56 -2.98
CA ILE A 137 -16.64 19.16 -3.87
C ILE A 137 -18.00 19.37 -3.20
N LEU A 138 -18.14 19.03 -1.92
CA LEU A 138 -19.37 19.25 -1.15
C LEU A 138 -19.78 20.73 -1.10
N ASP A 139 -18.81 21.62 -0.93
CA ASP A 139 -19.01 23.08 -0.84
C ASP A 139 -19.20 23.76 -2.21
N THR A 140 -18.94 23.04 -3.30
CA THR A 140 -19.02 23.59 -4.66
C THR A 140 -20.29 23.12 -5.36
N ASP A 141 -20.89 24.01 -6.16
CA ASP A 141 -22.00 23.66 -7.05
C ASP A 141 -21.45 22.98 -8.31
N PHE A 142 -21.88 21.75 -8.59
CA PHE A 142 -21.49 21.00 -9.79
C PHE A 142 -22.61 20.89 -10.82
N GLU A 143 -23.80 21.42 -10.54
CA GLU A 143 -24.98 21.27 -11.40
C GLU A 143 -24.67 21.69 -12.84
N GLY A 144 -24.83 20.75 -13.78
CA GLY A 144 -24.65 20.99 -15.21
C GLY A 144 -23.20 21.12 -15.69
N LYS A 145 -22.20 21.00 -14.82
CA LYS A 145 -20.77 21.20 -15.16
C LYS A 145 -20.14 19.95 -15.76
N SER A 146 -19.08 20.15 -16.57
CA SER A 146 -18.17 19.10 -17.00
C SER A 146 -16.96 19.03 -16.06
N VAL A 147 -16.59 17.83 -15.61
CA VAL A 147 -15.53 17.59 -14.63
C VAL A 147 -14.47 16.65 -15.20
N LEU A 148 -13.21 16.94 -14.91
CA LEU A 148 -12.08 16.05 -15.16
C LEU A 148 -11.43 15.71 -13.81
N ASP A 149 -11.41 14.43 -13.46
CA ASP A 149 -10.68 13.86 -12.34
C ASP A 149 -9.38 13.23 -12.86
N MET A 150 -8.26 13.94 -12.69
CA MET A 150 -6.95 13.56 -13.22
C MET A 150 -6.12 12.89 -12.13
N GLY A 151 -5.78 11.61 -12.32
CA GLY A 151 -5.23 10.75 -11.28
C GLY A 151 -6.33 10.23 -10.37
N SER A 152 -7.36 9.63 -10.98
CA SER A 152 -8.62 9.33 -10.30
C SER A 152 -8.51 8.25 -9.23
N GLY A 153 -7.51 7.37 -9.26
CA GLY A 153 -7.33 6.33 -8.24
C GLY A 153 -8.57 5.43 -8.10
N THR A 154 -9.23 5.46 -6.94
CA THR A 154 -10.51 4.78 -6.69
C THR A 154 -11.71 5.40 -7.43
N GLY A 155 -11.57 6.59 -8.01
CA GLY A 155 -12.66 7.35 -8.64
C GLY A 155 -13.58 8.08 -7.64
N VAL A 156 -13.22 8.15 -6.36
CA VAL A 156 -14.11 8.72 -5.32
C VAL A 156 -14.54 10.17 -5.61
N LEU A 157 -13.64 10.99 -6.17
CA LEU A 157 -13.92 12.40 -6.46
C LEU A 157 -14.85 12.52 -7.66
N ALA A 158 -14.60 11.72 -8.71
CA ALA A 158 -15.48 11.61 -9.87
C ALA A 158 -16.91 11.20 -9.48
N ILE A 159 -17.07 10.19 -8.62
CA ILE A 159 -18.37 9.72 -8.13
C ILE A 159 -19.10 10.83 -7.37
N LEU A 160 -18.41 11.51 -6.43
CA LEU A 160 -19.05 12.59 -5.68
C LEU A 160 -19.45 13.76 -6.58
N ALA A 161 -18.61 14.12 -7.56
CA ALA A 161 -18.91 15.20 -8.50
C ALA A 161 -20.17 14.89 -9.34
N GLU A 162 -20.33 13.64 -9.79
CA GLU A 162 -21.54 13.18 -10.48
C GLU A 162 -22.78 13.24 -9.55
N MET A 163 -22.66 12.73 -8.32
CA MET A 163 -23.74 12.83 -7.31
C MET A 163 -24.14 14.27 -6.99
N LYS A 164 -23.20 15.22 -7.12
CA LYS A 164 -23.39 16.66 -6.92
C LYS A 164 -23.96 17.38 -8.15
N GLY A 165 -24.35 16.66 -9.20
CA GLY A 165 -25.07 17.19 -10.36
C GLY A 165 -24.18 17.50 -11.57
N ALA A 166 -22.93 17.05 -11.59
CA ALA A 166 -22.10 17.18 -12.79
C ALA A 166 -22.77 16.50 -14.00
N LYS A 167 -22.79 17.20 -15.13
CA LYS A 167 -23.37 16.71 -16.38
C LYS A 167 -22.53 15.62 -17.03
N SER A 168 -21.22 15.73 -16.91
CA SER A 168 -20.26 14.78 -17.46
C SER A 168 -19.00 14.76 -16.62
N VAL A 169 -18.48 13.56 -16.35
CA VAL A 169 -17.25 13.37 -15.58
C VAL A 169 -16.32 12.46 -16.37
N ASP A 170 -15.12 12.94 -16.64
CA ASP A 170 -14.02 12.14 -17.18
C ASP A 170 -13.06 11.83 -16.03
N ALA A 171 -12.80 10.56 -15.76
CA ALA A 171 -11.87 10.11 -14.74
C ALA A 171 -10.72 9.36 -15.41
N ILE A 172 -9.48 9.82 -15.21
CA ILE A 172 -8.30 9.32 -15.93
C ILE A 172 -7.22 8.94 -14.93
N ASP A 173 -6.64 7.76 -15.11
CA ASP A 173 -5.45 7.35 -14.38
C ASP A 173 -4.45 6.70 -15.35
N ILE A 174 -3.16 6.85 -15.06
CA ILE A 174 -2.09 6.21 -15.84
C ILE A 174 -1.89 4.76 -15.42
N ASP A 175 -2.32 4.40 -14.20
CA ASP A 175 -2.25 3.05 -13.68
C ASP A 175 -3.52 2.26 -14.05
N ASN A 176 -3.33 1.16 -14.78
CA ASN A 176 -4.40 0.25 -15.16
C ASN A 176 -5.11 -0.34 -13.93
N TRP A 177 -4.42 -0.52 -12.79
CA TRP A 177 -5.03 -0.99 -11.56
C TRP A 177 -6.08 0.00 -11.03
N CYS A 178 -5.72 1.28 -10.98
CA CYS A 178 -6.61 2.37 -10.59
C CYS A 178 -7.81 2.48 -11.55
N TYR A 179 -7.57 2.42 -12.86
CA TYR A 179 -8.65 2.42 -13.87
C TYR A 179 -9.65 1.28 -13.64
N MET A 180 -9.17 0.05 -13.41
CA MET A 180 -10.04 -1.10 -13.19
C MET A 180 -10.82 -0.98 -11.87
N ASN A 181 -10.20 -0.47 -10.81
CA ASN A 181 -10.85 -0.25 -9.53
C ASN A 181 -11.91 0.86 -9.60
N ALA A 182 -11.61 2.00 -10.23
CA ALA A 182 -12.58 3.07 -10.44
C ALA A 182 -13.79 2.57 -11.22
N LYS A 183 -13.57 1.76 -12.27
CA LYS A 183 -14.64 1.15 -13.06
C LYS A 183 -15.53 0.18 -12.28
N GLU A 184 -15.02 -0.42 -11.21
CA GLU A 184 -15.77 -1.32 -10.33
C GLU A 184 -16.60 -0.56 -9.28
N ASN A 185 -16.21 0.69 -8.98
CA ASN A 185 -16.89 1.54 -8.02
C ASN A 185 -18.07 2.34 -8.62
N VAL A 186 -18.22 2.35 -9.95
CA VAL A 186 -19.29 3.04 -10.70
C VAL A 186 -20.35 2.09 -11.25
#